data_AF-A0A356ML58-F1
#
_entry.id   AF-A0A356ML58-F1
#
_cell.length_a   1.000
_cell.length_b   1.000
_cell.length_c   1.000
_cell.angle_alpha   90.00
_cell.angle_beta   90.00
_cell.angle_gamma   90.00
#
_symmetry.space_group_name_H-M   'P 1'
#
loop_
_entity.id
_entity.type
_entity.pdbx_description
1 polymer ?
#
loop_
_entity_poly.entity_id
_entity_poly.type
_entity_poly.pdbx_seq_one_letter_code
_entity_poly.pdbx_strand_id
1 'polypeptide(L)'
;MTLDETIYISELYNIYGELLTAKQSEILENYIFDNLSLGEIAQIFNISRQAVLDSINKSVSLLNKYEAILKIKSNNLKVTEVLKEVKDNVTDEKLINKINNLLETL
;
A
#
# COMPACT_ATOMS: atom_id res chain seq x y z
N MET A 1 12.88 2.56 -8.43
CA MET A 1 12.50 2.18 -7.06
C MET A 1 13.29 0.97 -6.65
N THR A 2 13.70 0.90 -5.39
CA THR A 2 14.23 -0.33 -4.77
C THR A 2 13.08 -1.29 -4.45
N LEU A 3 13.40 -2.55 -4.12
CA LEU A 3 12.38 -3.52 -3.70
C LEU A 3 11.62 -3.05 -2.45
N ASP A 4 12.34 -2.49 -1.47
CA ASP A 4 11.75 -1.98 -0.23
C ASP A 4 10.80 -0.80 -0.49
N GLU A 5 11.16 0.09 -1.42
CA GLU A 5 10.28 1.19 -1.85
C GLU A 5 9.01 0.64 -2.52
N THR A 6 9.14 -0.35 -3.40
CA THR A 6 7.98 -0.98 -4.05
C THR A 6 7.04 -1.60 -3.02
N ILE A 7 7.56 -2.39 -2.07
CA ILE A 7 6.76 -3.01 -1.01
C ILE A 7 6.03 -1.94 -0.20
N TYR A 8 6.74 -0.90 0.23
CA TYR A 8 6.14 0.19 1.01
C TYR A 8 5.03 0.91 0.24
N ILE A 9 5.22 1.20 -1.05
CA ILE A 9 4.18 1.84 -1.86
C ILE A 9 3.00 0.89 -2.13
N SER A 10 3.22 -0.41 -2.29
CA SER A 10 2.13 -1.39 -2.38
C SER A 10 1.26 -1.39 -1.14
N GLU A 11 1.86 -1.32 0.05
CA GLU A 11 1.12 -1.23 1.32
C GLU A 11 0.30 0.07 1.39
N LEU A 12 0.89 1.21 1.00
CA LEU A 12 0.15 2.47 0.95
C LEU A 12 -0.97 2.45 -0.10
N TYR A 13 -0.74 1.78 -1.22
CA TYR A 13 -1.72 1.64 -2.29
C TYR A 13 -2.94 0.83 -1.82
N ASN A 14 -2.74 -0.26 -1.05
CA ASN A 14 -3.87 -1.02 -0.49
C ASN A 14 -4.73 -0.17 0.46
N ILE A 15 -4.15 0.85 1.11
CA ILE A 15 -4.88 1.72 2.05
C ILE A 15 -5.52 2.91 1.34
N TYR A 16 -4.83 3.50 0.37
CA TYR A 16 -5.18 4.82 -0.19
C TYR A 16 -5.38 4.81 -1.72
N GLY A 17 -5.27 3.66 -2.38
CA GLY A 17 -5.34 3.53 -3.84
C GLY A 17 -6.65 4.05 -4.42
N GLU A 18 -7.77 3.85 -3.74
CA GLU A 18 -9.08 4.36 -4.12
C GLU A 18 -9.18 5.91 -4.09
N LEU A 19 -8.25 6.60 -3.43
CA LEU A 19 -8.18 8.07 -3.40
C LEU A 19 -7.40 8.65 -4.60
N LEU A 20 -6.78 7.80 -5.41
CA LEU A 20 -6.15 8.20 -6.67
C LEU A 20 -7.22 8.33 -7.76
N THR A 21 -6.92 9.09 -8.80
CA THR A 21 -7.75 9.03 -10.01
C THR A 21 -7.65 7.64 -10.65
N ALA A 22 -8.70 7.19 -11.34
CA ALA A 22 -8.71 5.88 -12.01
C ALA A 22 -7.45 5.66 -12.89
N LYS A 23 -7.04 6.67 -13.66
CA LYS A 23 -5.84 6.59 -14.50
C LYS A 23 -4.53 6.49 -13.70
N GLN A 24 -4.42 7.19 -12.57
CA GLN A 24 -3.25 7.10 -11.69
C GLN A 24 -3.16 5.71 -11.04
N SER A 25 -4.31 5.22 -10.56
CA SER A 25 -4.46 3.90 -9.97
C SER A 25 -4.01 2.81 -10.93
N GLU A 26 -4.61 2.77 -12.12
CA GLU A 26 -4.33 1.75 -13.13
C GLU A 26 -2.88 1.79 -13.64
N ILE A 27 -2.30 2.99 -13.83
CA ILE A 27 -0.87 3.12 -14.19
C ILE A 27 0.04 2.58 -13.08
N LEU A 28 -0.28 2.87 -11.82
CA LEU A 28 0.52 2.44 -10.68
C LEU A 28 0.39 0.93 -10.45
N GLU A 29 -0.81 0.36 -10.62
CA GLU A 29 -1.04 -1.09 -10.56
C GLU A 29 -0.24 -1.84 -11.60
N ASN A 30 -0.33 -1.42 -12.86
CA ASN A 30 0.43 -2.01 -13.96
C ASN A 30 1.96 -1.99 -13.68
N TYR A 31 2.44 -0.93 -13.02
CA TYR A 31 3.86 -0.80 -12.68
C TYR A 31 4.28 -1.66 -11.49
N ILE A 32 3.48 -1.70 -10.42
CA ILE A 32 3.85 -2.32 -9.14
C ILE A 32 3.46 -3.80 -9.07
N PHE A 33 2.26 -4.15 -9.54
CA PHE A 33 1.70 -5.51 -9.40
C PHE A 33 1.91 -6.34 -10.66
N ASP A 34 1.73 -5.75 -11.84
CA ASP A 34 1.88 -6.47 -13.12
C ASP A 34 3.31 -6.46 -13.66
N ASN A 35 4.23 -5.75 -12.99
CA ASN A 35 5.63 -5.61 -13.38
C ASN A 35 5.84 -5.10 -14.82
N LEU A 36 4.89 -4.32 -15.36
CA LEU A 36 5.02 -3.75 -16.69
C LEU A 36 6.08 -2.64 -16.70
N SER A 37 6.87 -2.60 -17.76
CA SER A 37 7.81 -1.52 -17.99
C SER A 37 7.08 -0.22 -18.36
N LEU A 38 7.73 0.93 -18.15
CA LEU A 38 7.20 2.24 -18.55
C LEU A 38 6.84 2.29 -20.05
N GLY A 39 7.51 1.48 -20.88
CA GLY A 39 7.24 1.37 -22.31
C GLY A 39 5.95 0.62 -22.62
N GLU A 40 5.71 -0.50 -21.94
CA GLU A 40 4.47 -1.28 -22.09
C GLU A 40 3.27 -0.48 -21.61
N ILE A 41 3.39 0.19 -20.45
CA ILE A 41 2.35 1.07 -19.93
C ILE A 41 2.09 2.24 -20.88
N ALA A 42 3.14 2.86 -21.42
CA ALA A 42 3.02 3.95 -22.39
C ALA A 42 2.21 3.53 -23.63
N GLN A 43 2.39 2.29 -24.10
CA GLN A 43 1.63 1.72 -25.21
C GLN A 43 0.15 1.49 -24.84
N ILE A 44 -0.12 0.89 -23.68
CA ILE A 44 -1.50 0.63 -23.20
C ILE A 44 -2.31 1.92 -23.13
N PHE A 45 -1.72 2.97 -22.55
CA PHE A 45 -2.41 4.25 -22.33
C PHE A 45 -2.26 5.25 -23.48
N ASN A 46 -1.53 4.89 -24.55
CA ASN A 46 -1.18 5.76 -25.68
C ASN A 46 -0.64 7.13 -25.23
N ILE A 47 0.34 7.11 -24.34
CA ILE A 47 1.03 8.31 -23.80
C ILE A 47 2.55 8.13 -23.89
N SER A 48 3.32 9.18 -23.61
CA SER A 48 4.78 9.06 -23.57
C SER A 48 5.26 8.31 -22.33
N ARG A 49 6.44 7.66 -22.42
CA ARG A 49 7.12 7.07 -21.25
C ARG A 49 7.32 8.08 -20.12
N GLN A 50 7.58 9.34 -20.46
CA GLN A 50 7.71 10.42 -19.49
C GLN A 50 6.40 10.69 -18.76
N ALA A 51 5.27 10.70 -19.47
CA ALA A 51 3.96 10.87 -18.86
C ALA A 51 3.59 9.73 -17.90
N VAL A 52 4.01 8.48 -18.20
CA VAL A 52 3.87 7.34 -17.28
C VAL A 52 4.70 7.59 -16.02
N LEU A 53 5.99 7.92 -16.17
CA LEU A 53 6.89 8.18 -15.04
C LEU A 53 6.35 9.31 -14.15
N ASP A 54 5.87 10.40 -14.75
CA ASP A 54 5.28 11.52 -14.02
C ASP A 54 4.01 11.10 -13.27
N SER A 55 3.18 10.23 -13.86
CA SER A 55 1.99 9.69 -13.21
C SER A 55 2.34 8.83 -12.00
N ILE A 56 3.35 7.95 -12.12
CA ILE A 56 3.84 7.13 -11.02
C ILE A 56 4.35 8.02 -9.88
N ASN A 57 5.23 8.98 -10.18
CA ASN A 57 5.80 9.89 -9.18
C ASN A 57 4.73 10.71 -8.45
N LYS A 58 3.72 11.21 -9.19
CA LYS A 58 2.59 11.94 -8.59
C LYS A 58 1.74 11.05 -7.70
N SER A 59 1.48 9.81 -8.12
CA SER A 59 0.69 8.85 -7.34
C SER A 59 1.41 8.48 -6.05
N VAL A 60 2.71 8.16 -6.14
CA VAL A 60 3.57 7.90 -4.97
C VAL A 60 3.59 9.11 -4.02
N SER A 61 3.70 10.33 -4.53
CA SER A 61 3.67 11.54 -3.72
C SER A 61 2.33 11.72 -2.98
N LEU A 62 1.21 11.45 -3.65
CA LEU A 62 -0.12 11.49 -3.04
C LEU A 62 -0.29 10.44 -1.95
N LEU A 63 0.09 9.18 -2.20
CA LEU A 63 0.03 8.10 -1.22
C LEU A 63 0.83 8.44 0.05
N ASN A 64 2.05 8.95 -0.11
CA ASN A 64 2.87 9.41 1.01
C ASN A 64 2.25 10.59 1.76
N LYS A 65 1.65 11.53 1.03
CA LYS A 65 0.95 12.67 1.65
C LYS A 65 -0.26 12.21 2.47
N TYR A 66 -1.02 11.24 1.97
CA TYR A 66 -2.13 10.65 2.71
C TYR A 66 -1.64 9.97 3.99
N GLU A 67 -0.58 9.16 3.94
CA GLU A 67 -0.01 8.55 5.15
C GLU A 67 0.51 9.59 6.15
N ALA A 68 1.17 10.66 5.68
CA ALA A 68 1.67 11.70 6.57
C ALA A 68 0.55 12.38 7.39
N ILE A 69 -0.65 12.47 6.82
CA ILE A 69 -1.82 13.10 7.43
C ILE A 69 -2.64 12.08 8.25
N LEU A 70 -2.98 10.95 7.64
CA LEU A 70 -3.93 9.97 8.17
C LEU A 70 -3.27 8.93 9.08
N LYS A 71 -2.00 8.61 8.83
CA LYS A 71 -1.17 7.70 9.65
C LYS A 71 -1.77 6.30 9.84
N ILE A 72 -2.55 5.81 8.88
CA ILE A 72 -3.27 4.53 9.04
C ILE A 72 -2.28 3.38 9.13
N LYS A 73 -1.30 3.31 8.21
CA LYS A 73 -0.28 2.24 8.22
C LYS A 73 0.50 2.25 9.54
N SER A 74 1.01 3.43 9.91
CA SER A 74 1.80 3.57 11.14
C SER A 74 1.01 3.29 12.42
N ASN A 75 -0.30 3.58 12.43
CA ASN A 75 -1.17 3.20 13.54
C ASN A 75 -1.46 1.69 13.54
N ASN A 76 -1.71 1.07 12.39
CA ASN A 76 -1.91 -0.38 12.28
C ASN A 76 -0.66 -1.14 12.76
N LEU A 77 0.55 -0.65 12.44
CA LEU A 77 1.79 -1.23 12.95
C LEU A 77 1.85 -1.24 14.48
N LYS A 78 1.52 -0.10 15.12
CA LYS A 78 1.47 0.00 16.60
C LYS A 78 0.42 -0.93 17.21
N VAL A 79 -0.76 -0.99 16.60
CA VAL A 79 -1.85 -1.88 17.05
C VAL A 79 -1.39 -3.33 16.94
N THR A 80 -0.77 -3.71 15.83
CA THR A 80 -0.23 -5.06 15.60
C THR A 80 0.87 -5.43 16.60
N GLU A 81 1.77 -4.51 16.94
CA GLU A 81 2.79 -4.72 17.97
C GLU A 81 2.15 -4.98 19.34
N VAL A 82 1.20 -4.14 19.76
CA VAL A 82 0.49 -4.30 21.03
C VAL A 82 -0.33 -5.60 21.06
N LEU A 83 -1.01 -5.95 19.97
CA LEU A 83 -1.81 -7.17 19.89
C LEU A 83 -0.95 -8.43 19.98
N LYS A 84 0.25 -8.42 19.38
CA LYS A 84 1.23 -9.51 19.52
C LYS A 84 1.71 -9.63 20.96
N GLU A 85 2.09 -8.52 21.59
CA GLU A 85 2.49 -8.51 23.00
C GLU A 85 1.38 -9.05 23.91
N VAL A 86 0.13 -8.60 23.72
CA VAL A 86 -1.01 -9.09 24.50
C VAL A 86 -1.20 -10.59 24.28
N LYS A 87 -1.18 -11.05 23.02
CA LYS A 87 -1.34 -12.47 22.66
C LYS A 87 -0.32 -13.37 23.37
N ASP A 88 0.93 -12.93 23.49
CA ASP A 88 1.99 -13.68 24.15
C ASP A 88 1.82 -13.78 25.67
N ASN A 89 0.97 -12.92 26.27
CA ASN A 89 0.75 -12.84 27.71
C ASN A 89 -0.63 -13.36 28.17
N VAL A 90 -1.49 -13.84 27.27
CA VAL A 90 -2.81 -14.40 27.62
C VAL A 90 -2.93 -15.88 27.29
N THR A 91 -3.72 -16.60 28.09
CA THR A 91 -4.01 -18.03 27.91
C THR A 91 -5.46 -18.30 27.51
N ASP A 92 -6.33 -17.28 27.50
CA ASP A 92 -7.72 -17.42 27.08
C ASP A 92 -7.80 -17.64 25.56
N GLU A 93 -8.09 -18.87 25.14
CA GLU A 93 -8.23 -19.26 23.72
C GLU A 93 -9.26 -18.43 22.97
N LYS A 94 -10.37 -18.01 23.61
CA LYS A 94 -11.38 -17.18 22.94
C LYS A 94 -10.82 -15.80 22.65
N LEU A 95 -10.01 -15.25 23.55
CA LEU A 95 -9.36 -13.96 23.35
C LEU A 95 -8.26 -14.06 22.28
N ILE A 96 -7.45 -15.11 22.31
CA ILE A 96 -6.42 -15.37 21.29
C ILE A 96 -7.04 -15.46 19.89
N ASN A 97 -8.17 -16.16 19.74
CA ASN A 97 -8.87 -16.25 18.46
C ASN A 97 -9.37 -14.88 17.97
N LYS A 98 -9.91 -14.04 18.87
CA LYS A 98 -10.30 -12.67 18.52
C LYS A 98 -9.11 -11.82 18.08
N ILE A 99 -7.96 -11.96 18.75
CA ILE A 99 -6.73 -11.23 18.39
C ILE A 99 -6.24 -11.68 17.01
N ASN A 100 -6.23 -13.00 16.73
CA ASN A 100 -5.85 -13.50 15.40
C ASN A 100 -6.74 -12.94 14.30
N ASN A 101 -8.07 -12.94 14.50
CA ASN A 101 -9.00 -12.37 13.52
C ASN A 101 -8.74 -10.88 13.27
N LEU A 102 -8.39 -10.10 14.30
CA LEU A 102 -8.05 -8.67 14.13
C LEU A 102 -6.74 -8.50 13.37
N LEU A 103 -5.72 -9.31 13.68
CA LEU A 103 -4.42 -9.28 12.99
C LEU A 103 -4.53 -9.63 11.50
N GLU A 104 -5.50 -10.45 11.10
CA GLU A 104 -5.76 -10.78 9.69
C GLU A 104 -6.42 -9.61 8.92
N THR A 105 -7.03 -8.65 9.62
CA THR A 105 -7.74 -7.51 9.01
C THR A 105 -6.91 -6.21 8.94
N LEU A 106 -5.75 -6.18 9.60
CA LEU A 106 -4.88 -5.00 9.74
C LEU A 106 -3.71 -5.02 8.75
#